data_AF-A0A239E8Q7-F1
#
_entry.id   AF-A0A239E8Q7-F1
#
_cell.length_a   1.000
_cell.length_b   1.000
_cell.length_c   1.000
_cell.angle_alpha   90.00
_cell.angle_beta   90.00
_cell.angle_gamma   90.00
#
_symmetry.space_group_name_H-M   'P 1'
#
loop_
_entity.id
_entity.type
_entity.pdbx_description
1 polymer ?
#
loop_
_entity_poly.entity_id
_entity_poly.type
_entity_poly.pdbx_seq_one_letter_code
_entity_poly.pdbx_strand_id
1 'polypeptide(L)'
;MTITQWFIFFLAIQVIHFLGTWKLYVRAGRQAWEAAVPVYNAVVLMKIINRPWWWTILLFIPIVNLIMFPVVWTETARSFGFNSYKDTALVVLTCGLYLFYINYATDTPHIKERDLNPKSSNGEWVSSILFAVVAATIVHTYFMQPFTIPSSSLEKTLLVGDYLFVSKFHYGARTPMTTVATPMLHDSIPVAHVKSYASKPQLPYFRLPGFQSIKRNDIVVFSWPVDTLIDIRPAHMYGSVRKPIDKKSNYVKRCVGLPGDSLEVRDGYVYINGERNQLPDRAKLQFSYRMITNENISQSTFINRYEITDGVGRLRDNSGYYLPAATEEAADRLGNRQGQVNMIKDITPKGIADNDIFPYAASIPNNRDNFAPIYIPEQGKTVAITPESIPFYKRIIEVYEGYEMGLDNTIAVNGSEVTLNGNPITEYTFKQDYYWLMGDNRHNSQDARAWGYVPYNHVVGKPVFVWFSLDPNKKGFLNRIRWDRVFTTVGGDGELTSYRYHFLVVLLLYFGFNFFRKKKKQQKKA
;
A
#
# COMPACT_ATOMS: atom_id res chain seq x y z
N MET A 1 -22.39 -2.38 -2.18
CA MET A 1 -23.43 -1.71 -2.97
C MET A 1 -23.02 -1.81 -4.42
N THR A 2 -23.95 -2.08 -5.35
CA THR A 2 -23.68 -2.04 -6.79
C THR A 2 -23.42 -0.61 -7.26
N ILE A 3 -22.89 -0.42 -8.48
CA ILE A 3 -22.70 0.91 -9.07
C ILE A 3 -24.03 1.67 -9.11
N THR A 4 -25.12 1.01 -9.50
CA THR A 4 -26.48 1.57 -9.51
C THR A 4 -26.93 2.00 -8.12
N GLN A 5 -26.68 1.19 -7.09
CA GLN A 5 -27.01 1.56 -5.71
C GLN A 5 -26.23 2.79 -5.24
N TRP A 6 -24.94 2.89 -5.60
CA TRP A 6 -24.13 4.08 -5.32
C TRP A 6 -24.66 5.32 -6.06
N PHE A 7 -25.05 5.17 -7.32
CA PHE A 7 -25.67 6.26 -8.09
C PHE A 7 -26.96 6.77 -7.44
N ILE A 8 -27.87 5.86 -7.06
CA ILE A 8 -29.12 6.20 -6.37
C ILE A 8 -28.82 6.88 -5.02
N PHE A 9 -27.85 6.37 -4.27
CA PHE A 9 -27.43 6.96 -3.00
C PHE A 9 -26.91 8.39 -3.17
N PHE A 10 -26.08 8.65 -4.18
CA PHE A 10 -25.61 10.01 -4.46
C PHE A 10 -26.73 10.94 -4.90
N LEU A 11 -27.70 10.46 -5.69
CA LEU A 11 -28.87 11.25 -6.07
C LEU A 11 -29.72 11.60 -4.85
N ALA A 12 -29.95 10.65 -3.94
CA ALA A 12 -30.66 10.91 -2.69
C ALA A 12 -29.94 11.96 -1.82
N ILE A 13 -28.60 11.88 -1.70
CA ILE A 13 -27.80 12.90 -1.02
C ILE A 13 -27.97 14.27 -1.68
N GLN A 14 -27.97 14.35 -3.01
CA GLN A 14 -28.17 15.62 -3.72
C GLN A 14 -29.56 16.22 -3.45
N VAL A 15 -30.61 15.40 -3.40
CA VAL A 15 -31.96 15.87 -3.02
C VAL A 15 -31.96 16.40 -1.58
N ILE A 16 -31.36 15.68 -0.63
CA ILE A 16 -31.25 16.14 0.77
C ILE A 16 -30.47 17.46 0.84
N HIS A 17 -29.36 17.58 0.11
CA HIS A 17 -28.56 18.79 0.07
C HIS A 17 -29.34 19.97 -0.52
N PHE A 18 -30.03 19.76 -1.63
CA PHE A 18 -30.89 20.76 -2.27
C PHE A 18 -31.95 21.26 -1.28
N LEU A 19 -32.73 20.35 -0.70
CA LEU A 19 -33.80 20.69 0.26
C LEU A 19 -33.28 21.45 1.47
N GLY A 20 -32.06 21.14 1.93
CA GLY A 20 -31.43 21.80 3.07
C GLY A 20 -30.83 23.17 2.78
N THR A 21 -30.64 23.57 1.52
CA THR A 21 -29.84 24.75 1.17
C THR A 21 -30.46 25.71 0.16
N TRP A 22 -31.48 25.32 -0.61
CA TRP A 22 -31.98 26.15 -1.71
C TRP A 22 -32.48 27.55 -1.28
N LYS A 23 -33.09 27.71 -0.09
CA LYS A 23 -33.49 29.04 0.39
C LYS A 23 -32.29 29.87 0.83
N LEU A 24 -31.24 29.24 1.35
CA LEU A 24 -29.97 29.92 1.64
C LEU A 24 -29.35 30.51 0.36
N TYR A 25 -29.45 29.80 -0.77
CA TYR A 25 -29.01 30.33 -2.07
C TYR A 25 -29.82 31.56 -2.46
N VAL A 26 -31.15 31.50 -2.35
CA VAL A 26 -32.03 32.65 -2.61
C VAL A 26 -31.68 33.85 -1.73
N ARG A 27 -31.44 33.63 -0.43
CA ARG A 27 -31.00 34.67 0.50
C ARG A 27 -29.62 35.26 0.17
N ALA A 28 -28.77 34.50 -0.49
CA ALA A 28 -27.48 34.96 -1.02
C ALA A 28 -27.58 35.63 -2.41
N GLY A 29 -28.80 35.86 -2.92
CA GLY A 29 -29.04 36.47 -4.23
C GLY A 29 -28.81 35.53 -5.41
N ARG A 30 -28.93 34.21 -5.19
CA ARG A 30 -28.79 33.14 -6.20
C ARG A 30 -30.16 32.54 -6.57
N GLN A 31 -30.24 31.83 -7.69
CA GLN A 31 -31.49 31.19 -8.10
C GLN A 31 -31.62 29.81 -7.42
N ALA A 32 -32.84 29.40 -7.05
CA ALA A 32 -33.05 28.17 -6.30
C ALA A 32 -32.55 26.91 -7.04
N TRP A 33 -32.72 26.85 -8.37
CA TRP A 33 -32.26 25.72 -9.18
C TRP A 33 -30.74 25.56 -9.18
N GLU A 34 -29.97 26.62 -8.90
CA GLU A 34 -28.51 26.55 -8.81
C GLU A 34 -28.07 25.61 -7.68
N ALA A 35 -28.90 25.42 -6.64
CA ALA A 35 -28.65 24.46 -5.57
C ALA A 35 -28.94 23.00 -5.98
N ALA A 36 -29.71 22.78 -7.05
CA ALA A 36 -30.15 21.46 -7.49
C ALA A 36 -29.17 20.80 -8.46
N VAL A 37 -28.46 21.59 -9.28
CA VAL A 37 -27.55 21.07 -10.31
C VAL A 37 -26.26 20.55 -9.66
N PRO A 38 -25.96 19.23 -9.72
CA PRO A 38 -24.77 18.68 -9.09
C PRO A 38 -23.49 19.34 -9.63
N VAL A 39 -22.47 19.44 -8.78
CA VAL A 39 -21.19 20.13 -9.04
C VAL A 39 -21.35 21.65 -9.15
N TYR A 40 -22.28 22.14 -9.98
CA TYR A 40 -22.55 23.57 -10.11
C TYR A 40 -23.01 24.17 -8.77
N ASN A 41 -23.88 23.46 -8.04
CA ASN A 41 -24.28 23.83 -6.68
C ASN A 41 -23.07 24.03 -5.77
N ALA A 42 -22.14 23.08 -5.74
CA ALA A 42 -20.94 23.18 -4.91
C ALA A 42 -20.06 24.37 -5.32
N VAL A 43 -19.90 24.67 -6.61
CA VAL A 43 -19.15 25.85 -7.09
C VAL A 43 -19.82 27.15 -6.63
N VAL A 44 -21.14 27.26 -6.77
CA VAL A 44 -21.90 28.43 -6.32
C VAL A 44 -21.84 28.56 -4.80
N LEU A 45 -21.93 27.45 -4.07
CA LEU A 45 -21.80 27.42 -2.61
C LEU A 45 -20.44 27.94 -2.15
N MET A 46 -19.34 27.53 -2.80
CA MET A 46 -18.01 28.08 -2.49
C MET A 46 -17.99 29.61 -2.61
N LYS A 47 -18.62 30.16 -3.64
CA LYS A 47 -18.76 31.62 -3.81
C LYS A 47 -19.61 32.25 -2.71
N ILE A 48 -20.71 31.62 -2.30
CA ILE A 48 -21.58 32.10 -1.19
C ILE A 48 -20.79 32.16 0.13
N ILE A 49 -19.93 31.18 0.41
CA ILE A 49 -19.17 31.10 1.67
C ILE A 49 -17.81 31.82 1.62
N ASN A 50 -17.53 32.57 0.54
CA ASN A 50 -16.28 33.26 0.26
C ASN A 50 -15.04 32.34 0.22
N ARG A 51 -15.19 31.11 -0.27
CA ARG A 51 -14.09 30.17 -0.51
C ARG A 51 -13.76 30.07 -2.00
N PRO A 52 -12.51 29.72 -2.36
CA PRO A 52 -12.15 29.51 -3.75
C PRO A 52 -12.98 28.40 -4.39
N TRP A 53 -13.41 28.59 -5.64
CA TRP A 53 -14.22 27.61 -6.36
C TRP A 53 -13.55 26.22 -6.46
N TRP A 54 -12.22 26.17 -6.48
CA TRP A 54 -11.47 24.91 -6.60
C TRP A 54 -11.63 24.00 -5.36
N TRP A 55 -12.12 24.51 -4.23
CA TRP A 55 -12.48 23.67 -3.07
C TRP A 55 -13.55 22.63 -3.43
N THR A 56 -14.38 22.90 -4.45
CA THR A 56 -15.32 21.93 -4.99
C THR A 56 -14.62 20.63 -5.39
N ILE A 57 -13.40 20.68 -5.95
CA ILE A 57 -12.63 19.48 -6.33
C ILE A 57 -12.38 18.58 -5.11
N LEU A 58 -12.06 19.18 -3.95
CA LEU A 58 -11.77 18.45 -2.72
C LEU A 58 -12.98 17.66 -2.19
N LEU A 59 -14.20 18.10 -2.52
CA LEU A 59 -15.45 17.40 -2.16
C LEU A 59 -15.67 16.10 -2.95
N PHE A 60 -14.95 15.91 -4.05
CA PHE A 60 -15.03 14.71 -4.89
C PHE A 60 -13.83 13.77 -4.72
N ILE A 61 -12.83 14.15 -3.91
CA ILE A 61 -11.69 13.27 -3.59
C ILE A 61 -12.09 12.39 -2.39
N PRO A 62 -12.14 11.05 -2.54
CA PRO A 62 -12.45 10.14 -1.43
C PRO A 62 -11.56 10.36 -0.21
N ILE A 63 -12.13 10.20 0.98
CA ILE A 63 -11.56 10.50 2.31
C ILE A 63 -11.40 12.00 2.57
N VAL A 64 -10.88 12.76 1.60
CA VAL A 64 -10.74 14.21 1.73
C VAL A 64 -12.11 14.87 1.83
N ASN A 65 -13.08 14.40 1.04
CA ASN A 65 -14.45 14.86 1.08
C ASN A 65 -15.08 14.72 2.48
N LEU A 66 -14.79 13.65 3.22
CA LEU A 66 -15.29 13.42 4.58
C LEU A 66 -14.80 14.48 5.57
N ILE A 67 -13.60 15.03 5.34
CA ILE A 67 -13.04 16.12 6.14
C ILE A 67 -13.63 17.46 5.65
N MET A 68 -13.77 17.63 4.34
CA MET A 68 -14.22 18.89 3.75
C MET A 68 -15.72 19.16 3.93
N PHE A 69 -16.58 18.15 3.97
CA PHE A 69 -18.03 18.36 4.17
C PHE A 69 -18.36 19.07 5.49
N PRO A 70 -17.85 18.62 6.67
CA PRO A 70 -18.00 19.36 7.93
C PRO A 70 -17.50 20.80 7.84
N VAL A 71 -16.39 21.04 7.15
CA VAL A 71 -15.85 22.39 6.93
C VAL A 71 -16.82 23.22 6.12
N VAL A 72 -17.30 22.72 4.99
CA VAL A 72 -18.26 23.44 4.14
C VAL A 72 -19.57 23.70 4.87
N TRP A 73 -20.10 22.74 5.63
CA TRP A 73 -21.33 22.94 6.40
C TRP A 73 -21.17 24.02 7.47
N THR A 74 -20.06 24.00 8.21
CA THR A 74 -19.78 25.02 9.25
C THR A 74 -19.55 26.39 8.64
N GLU A 75 -18.86 26.50 7.51
CA GLU A 75 -18.67 27.77 6.78
C GLU A 75 -19.99 28.28 6.17
N THR A 76 -20.89 27.38 5.77
CA THR A 76 -22.24 27.73 5.32
C THR A 76 -23.02 28.35 6.47
N ALA A 77 -23.10 27.69 7.63
CA ALA A 77 -23.78 28.23 8.81
C ALA A 77 -23.24 29.62 9.22
N ARG A 78 -21.91 29.78 9.22
CA ARG A 78 -21.23 31.06 9.53
C ARG A 78 -21.56 32.18 8.56
N SER A 79 -21.83 31.86 7.29
CA SER A 79 -22.21 32.84 6.26
C SER A 79 -23.64 33.39 6.43
N PHE A 80 -24.43 32.80 7.33
CA PHE A 80 -25.75 33.26 7.74
C PHE A 80 -25.81 33.65 9.22
N GLY A 81 -24.65 33.95 9.84
CA GLY A 81 -24.57 34.47 11.21
C GLY A 81 -24.46 33.43 12.32
N PHE A 82 -24.53 32.14 12.01
CA PHE A 82 -24.41 31.05 12.99
C PHE A 82 -22.94 30.65 13.17
N ASN A 83 -22.25 31.36 14.07
CA ASN A 83 -20.79 31.26 14.23
C ASN A 83 -20.33 30.85 15.65
N SER A 84 -21.24 30.40 16.51
CA SER A 84 -20.89 29.95 17.86
C SER A 84 -20.31 28.53 17.88
N TYR A 85 -19.70 28.15 19.01
CA TYR A 85 -19.27 26.76 19.24
C TYR A 85 -20.45 25.79 19.23
N LYS A 86 -21.63 26.22 19.72
CA LYS A 86 -22.85 25.40 19.70
C LYS A 86 -23.31 25.15 18.28
N ASP A 87 -23.32 26.16 17.43
CA ASP A 87 -23.70 26.01 16.01
C ASP A 87 -22.75 25.07 15.29
N THR A 88 -21.44 25.23 15.52
CA THR A 88 -20.42 24.36 14.95
C THR A 88 -20.64 22.90 15.38
N ALA A 89 -20.88 22.66 16.67
CA ALA A 89 -21.15 21.33 17.18
C ALA A 89 -22.44 20.73 16.61
N LEU A 90 -23.53 21.51 16.56
CA LEU A 90 -24.82 21.08 16.01
C LEU A 90 -24.68 20.72 14.53
N VAL A 91 -24.02 21.54 13.73
CA VAL A 91 -23.80 21.26 12.30
C VAL A 91 -23.01 19.96 12.11
N VAL A 92 -21.93 19.76 12.86
CA VAL A 92 -21.07 18.58 12.69
C VAL A 92 -21.76 17.31 13.19
N LEU A 93 -22.35 17.33 14.40
CA LEU A 93 -22.99 16.17 15.01
C LEU A 93 -24.25 15.73 14.26
N THR A 94 -24.95 16.67 13.63
CA THR A 94 -26.13 16.37 12.80
C THR A 94 -25.77 16.09 11.34
N CYS A 95 -24.49 15.94 11.00
CA CYS A 95 -24.01 15.71 9.63
C CYS A 95 -24.57 16.73 8.62
N GLY A 96 -24.63 18.00 9.02
CA GLY A 96 -25.13 19.11 8.21
C GLY A 96 -26.64 19.35 8.29
N LEU A 97 -27.43 18.49 8.95
CA LEU A 97 -28.89 18.68 9.02
C LEU A 97 -29.31 19.95 9.78
N TYR A 98 -28.46 20.51 10.65
CA TYR A 98 -28.69 21.83 11.24
C TYR A 98 -28.87 22.95 10.18
N LEU A 99 -28.35 22.78 8.97
CA LEU A 99 -28.60 23.72 7.88
C LEU A 99 -30.09 23.79 7.49
N PHE A 100 -30.87 22.71 7.68
CA PHE A 100 -32.33 22.77 7.50
C PHE A 100 -32.99 23.73 8.49
N TYR A 101 -32.55 23.73 9.75
CA TYR A 101 -33.05 24.67 10.75
C TYR A 101 -32.76 26.12 10.30
N ILE A 102 -31.53 26.41 9.87
CA ILE A 102 -31.18 27.76 9.37
C ILE A 102 -32.01 28.11 8.12
N ASN A 103 -32.16 27.16 7.20
CA ASN A 103 -32.84 27.34 5.91
C ASN A 103 -34.36 27.57 6.06
N TYR A 104 -35.03 26.93 7.03
CA TYR A 104 -36.50 26.98 7.17
C TYR A 104 -37.01 27.75 8.39
N ALA A 105 -36.28 27.74 9.50
CA ALA A 105 -36.75 28.26 10.80
C ALA A 105 -36.15 29.61 11.20
N THR A 106 -35.32 30.22 10.33
CA THR A 106 -34.65 31.50 10.59
C THR A 106 -34.72 32.37 9.33
N ASP A 107 -34.72 33.69 9.47
CA ASP A 107 -34.73 34.66 8.35
C ASP A 107 -33.45 35.51 8.29
N THR A 108 -32.33 34.89 8.68
CA THR A 108 -31.02 35.55 8.71
C THR A 108 -30.54 35.92 7.30
N PRO A 109 -30.09 37.18 7.07
CA PRO A 109 -29.55 37.58 5.77
C PRO A 109 -28.16 36.99 5.53
N HIS A 110 -27.79 36.85 4.25
CA HIS A 110 -26.43 36.43 3.86
C HIS A 110 -25.39 37.51 4.17
N ILE A 111 -24.30 37.13 4.82
CA ILE A 111 -23.18 38.02 5.15
C ILE A 111 -22.18 38.02 3.98
N LYS A 112 -22.35 38.95 3.03
CA LYS A 112 -21.54 39.03 1.80
C LYS A 112 -20.04 39.19 2.06
N GLU A 113 -19.66 40.07 2.97
CA GLU A 113 -18.25 40.38 3.26
C GLU A 113 -17.79 39.73 4.57
N ARG A 114 -18.05 38.42 4.71
CA ARG A 114 -17.63 37.68 5.90
C ARG A 114 -16.11 37.54 5.95
N ASP A 115 -15.51 37.96 7.06
CA ASP A 115 -14.12 37.67 7.38
C ASP A 115 -13.90 36.16 7.54
N LEU A 116 -12.92 35.65 6.79
CA LEU A 116 -12.53 34.25 6.77
C LEU A 116 -11.50 33.92 7.85
N ASN A 117 -10.88 34.93 8.44
CA ASN A 117 -9.90 34.77 9.49
C ASN A 117 -10.59 34.32 10.79
N PRO A 118 -10.06 33.31 11.47
CA PRO A 118 -10.59 32.90 12.75
C PRO A 118 -10.49 34.04 13.77
N LYS A 119 -11.58 34.32 14.48
CA LYS A 119 -11.65 35.40 15.48
C LYS A 119 -10.89 35.10 16.79
N SER A 120 -10.32 33.91 16.91
CA SER A 120 -9.62 33.46 18.12
C SER A 120 -8.36 32.69 17.76
N SER A 121 -7.35 32.78 18.62
CA SER A 121 -6.09 32.02 18.47
C SER A 121 -6.33 30.52 18.35
N ASN A 122 -7.29 29.97 19.11
CA ASN A 122 -7.67 28.56 19.01
C ASN A 122 -8.25 28.23 17.62
N GLY A 123 -9.03 29.14 17.03
CA GLY A 123 -9.57 28.96 15.69
C GLY A 123 -8.49 28.98 14.60
N GLU A 124 -7.49 29.84 14.73
CA GLU A 124 -6.32 29.88 13.82
C GLU A 124 -5.53 28.58 13.85
N TRP A 125 -5.29 28.07 15.06
CA TRP A 125 -4.59 26.79 15.26
C TRP A 125 -5.38 25.62 14.67
N VAL A 126 -6.69 25.53 14.94
CA VAL A 126 -7.57 24.50 14.37
C VAL A 126 -7.60 24.56 12.84
N SER A 127 -7.73 25.75 12.26
CA SER A 127 -7.75 25.92 10.80
C SER A 127 -6.44 25.47 10.15
N SER A 128 -5.31 25.81 10.76
CA SER A 128 -3.98 25.43 10.27
C SER A 128 -3.77 23.92 10.32
N ILE A 129 -4.18 23.27 11.41
CA ILE A 129 -4.11 21.81 11.55
C ILE A 129 -5.03 21.13 10.56
N LEU A 130 -6.27 21.58 10.41
CA LEU A 130 -7.21 21.02 9.47
C LEU A 130 -6.65 21.06 8.04
N PHE A 131 -6.07 22.19 7.63
CA PHE A 131 -5.40 22.29 6.33
C PHE A 131 -4.24 21.30 6.20
N ALA A 132 -3.38 21.19 7.22
CA ALA A 132 -2.28 20.24 7.23
C ALA A 132 -2.76 18.79 7.15
N VAL A 133 -3.85 18.43 7.85
CA VAL A 133 -4.46 17.10 7.82
C VAL A 133 -5.04 16.80 6.44
N VAL A 134 -5.74 17.74 5.81
CA VAL A 134 -6.25 17.59 4.43
C VAL A 134 -5.10 17.36 3.46
N ALA A 135 -4.05 18.20 3.50
CA ALA A 135 -2.88 18.07 2.64
C ALA A 135 -2.16 16.74 2.86
N ALA A 136 -1.90 16.36 4.11
CA ALA A 136 -1.27 15.08 4.47
C ALA A 136 -2.12 13.89 4.01
N THR A 137 -3.44 13.97 4.15
CA THR A 137 -4.38 12.92 3.68
C THR A 137 -4.30 12.76 2.17
N ILE A 138 -4.28 13.85 1.40
CA ILE A 138 -4.13 13.81 -0.07
C ILE A 138 -2.81 13.14 -0.44
N VAL A 139 -1.70 13.62 0.15
CA VAL A 139 -0.35 13.10 -0.14
C VAL A 139 -0.27 11.61 0.20
N HIS A 140 -0.68 11.21 1.40
CA HIS A 140 -0.63 9.81 1.85
C HIS A 140 -1.53 8.88 1.05
N THR A 141 -2.71 9.37 0.63
CA THR A 141 -3.69 8.54 -0.07
C THR A 141 -3.27 8.34 -1.53
N TYR A 142 -2.85 9.40 -2.23
CA TYR A 142 -2.70 9.38 -3.70
C TYR A 142 -1.27 9.53 -4.21
N PHE A 143 -0.36 10.10 -3.42
CA PHE A 143 0.98 10.42 -3.92
C PHE A 143 2.05 9.49 -3.36
N MET A 144 2.25 9.54 -2.05
CA MET A 144 3.38 8.89 -1.39
C MET A 144 3.02 8.48 0.02
N GLN A 145 3.34 7.24 0.39
CA GLN A 145 3.07 6.71 1.72
C GLN A 145 4.37 6.20 2.35
N PRO A 146 4.64 6.52 3.63
CA PRO A 146 5.76 5.95 4.36
C PRO A 146 5.48 4.50 4.76
N PHE A 147 6.50 3.64 4.63
CA PHE A 147 6.48 2.25 5.08
C PHE A 147 7.73 1.93 5.89
N THR A 148 7.65 0.90 6.72
CA THR A 148 8.80 0.35 7.45
C THR A 148 9.08 -1.06 6.94
N ILE A 149 10.34 -1.48 6.94
CA ILE A 149 10.74 -2.85 6.63
C ILE A 149 10.96 -3.62 7.93
N PRO A 150 9.98 -4.46 8.36
CA PRO A 150 10.09 -5.21 9.60
C PRO A 150 10.74 -6.59 9.44
N SER A 151 10.92 -7.10 8.21
CA SER A 151 11.38 -8.48 7.96
C SER A 151 12.47 -8.56 6.87
N SER A 152 13.27 -9.62 6.92
CA SER A 152 14.48 -9.83 6.10
C SER A 152 14.24 -10.45 4.72
N SER A 153 12.99 -10.51 4.24
CA SER A 153 12.65 -11.17 2.96
C SER A 153 13.29 -10.53 1.71
N LEU A 154 13.68 -9.25 1.80
CA LEU A 154 14.43 -8.53 0.77
C LEU A 154 15.81 -8.07 1.29
N GLU A 155 16.31 -8.70 2.36
CA GLU A 155 17.56 -8.33 3.02
C GLU A 155 18.71 -8.29 1.99
N LYS A 156 19.67 -7.38 2.23
CA LYS A 156 20.71 -6.88 1.29
C LYS A 156 20.23 -5.87 0.24
N THR A 157 19.02 -6.01 -0.29
CA THR A 157 18.41 -4.96 -1.12
C THR A 157 17.73 -3.90 -0.25
N LEU A 158 16.80 -4.35 0.58
CA LEU A 158 16.09 -3.57 1.59
C LEU A 158 16.30 -4.22 2.94
N LEU A 159 16.91 -3.48 3.87
CA LEU A 159 17.31 -4.02 5.16
C LEU A 159 16.19 -3.89 6.18
N VAL A 160 16.13 -4.82 7.14
CA VAL A 160 15.30 -4.64 8.34
C VAL A 160 15.65 -3.31 9.02
N GLY A 161 14.62 -2.51 9.28
CA GLY A 161 14.72 -1.16 9.83
C GLY A 161 14.92 -0.04 8.80
N ASP A 162 14.86 -0.33 7.50
CA ASP A 162 14.69 0.70 6.46
C ASP A 162 13.28 1.32 6.53
N TYR A 163 13.23 2.63 6.36
CA TYR A 163 12.01 3.42 6.25
C TYR A 163 11.89 3.97 4.83
N LEU A 164 10.84 3.56 4.14
CA LEU A 164 10.65 3.79 2.72
C LEU A 164 9.60 4.85 2.46
N PHE A 165 9.81 5.61 1.40
CA PHE A 165 8.73 6.27 0.70
C PHE A 165 8.33 5.45 -0.52
N VAL A 166 7.05 5.11 -0.58
CA VAL A 166 6.43 4.37 -1.67
C VAL A 166 5.58 5.34 -2.47
N SER A 167 5.92 5.50 -3.74
CA SER A 167 5.14 6.30 -4.67
C SER A 167 3.99 5.47 -5.23
N LYS A 168 2.77 5.99 -5.06
CA LYS A 168 1.53 5.39 -5.56
C LYS A 168 1.26 5.76 -7.01
N PHE A 169 1.71 6.94 -7.44
CA PHE A 169 1.46 7.44 -8.79
C PHE A 169 2.27 6.73 -9.89
N HIS A 170 3.42 6.10 -9.57
CA HIS A 170 4.19 5.37 -10.58
C HIS A 170 3.35 4.28 -11.26
N TYR A 171 2.65 3.45 -10.46
CA TYR A 171 1.76 2.39 -10.96
C TYR A 171 0.27 2.78 -10.88
N GLY A 172 -0.03 4.07 -10.79
CA GLY A 172 -1.39 4.57 -10.66
C GLY A 172 -1.97 4.39 -9.25
N ALA A 173 -2.40 5.48 -8.62
CA ALA A 173 -2.95 5.39 -7.26
C ALA A 173 -4.36 4.79 -7.28
N ARG A 174 -4.57 3.69 -6.55
CA ARG A 174 -5.92 3.16 -6.28
C ARG A 174 -6.66 4.04 -5.29
N THR A 175 -7.95 4.27 -5.50
CA THR A 175 -8.78 4.94 -4.50
C THR A 175 -9.08 4.01 -3.32
N PRO A 176 -9.29 4.57 -2.12
CA PRO A 176 -9.84 3.82 -1.00
C PRO A 176 -11.16 3.16 -1.37
N MET A 177 -11.33 1.89 -0.98
CA MET A 177 -12.55 1.11 -1.19
C MET A 177 -13.37 1.03 0.09
N THR A 178 -12.71 1.05 1.24
CA THR A 178 -13.35 0.98 2.55
C THR A 178 -13.88 2.35 2.97
N THR A 179 -15.21 2.49 3.09
CA THR A 179 -15.86 3.79 3.35
C THR A 179 -15.81 4.22 4.81
N VAL A 180 -15.91 3.25 5.72
CA VAL A 180 -15.91 3.48 7.16
C VAL A 180 -14.67 2.84 7.75
N ALA A 181 -13.70 3.67 8.08
CA ALA A 181 -12.47 3.28 8.74
C ALA A 181 -12.04 4.36 9.73
N THR A 182 -11.32 3.93 10.76
CA THR A 182 -10.62 4.83 11.66
C THR A 182 -9.53 5.59 10.89
N PRO A 183 -9.44 6.92 11.04
CA PRO A 183 -8.48 7.72 10.30
C PRO A 183 -7.04 7.26 10.54
N MET A 184 -6.24 7.25 9.46
CA MET A 184 -4.80 6.91 9.48
C MET A 184 -4.45 5.48 9.96
N LEU A 185 -5.44 4.62 10.25
CA LEU A 185 -5.21 3.23 10.59
C LEU A 185 -5.48 2.31 9.40
N HIS A 186 -4.55 1.37 9.17
CA HIS A 186 -4.59 0.47 8.02
C HIS A 186 -5.49 -0.75 8.27
N ASP A 187 -5.13 -1.62 9.23
CA ASP A 187 -5.75 -2.94 9.40
C ASP A 187 -6.47 -3.07 10.76
N SER A 188 -5.73 -3.02 11.86
CA SER A 188 -6.25 -3.16 13.23
C SER A 188 -6.05 -1.89 14.07
N ILE A 189 -6.85 -1.77 15.15
CA ILE A 189 -6.64 -0.76 16.19
C ILE A 189 -5.53 -1.27 17.12
N PRO A 190 -4.39 -0.56 17.27
CA PRO A 190 -3.21 -1.11 17.95
C PRO A 190 -3.43 -1.63 19.37
N VAL A 191 -4.26 -0.96 20.17
CA VAL A 191 -4.51 -1.27 21.59
C VAL A 191 -5.64 -2.29 21.75
N ALA A 192 -6.69 -2.17 20.95
CA ALA A 192 -7.88 -3.02 21.07
C ALA A 192 -7.77 -4.34 20.29
N HIS A 193 -6.81 -4.44 19.36
CA HIS A 193 -6.60 -5.61 18.48
C HIS A 193 -7.84 -5.99 17.65
N VAL A 194 -8.80 -5.07 17.48
CA VAL A 194 -9.99 -5.25 16.64
C VAL A 194 -9.79 -4.58 15.28
N LYS A 195 -10.65 -4.90 14.31
CA LYS A 195 -10.64 -4.28 12.98
C LYS A 195 -10.75 -2.76 13.09
N SER A 196 -9.91 -2.06 12.33
CA SER A 196 -9.91 -0.59 12.24
C SER A 196 -11.01 -0.05 11.31
N TYR A 197 -11.85 -0.92 10.75
CA TYR A 197 -12.79 -0.62 9.68
C TYR A 197 -14.06 -1.49 9.70
N ALA A 198 -15.12 -1.01 9.04
CA ALA A 198 -16.28 -1.81 8.71
C ALA A 198 -16.10 -2.47 7.33
N SER A 199 -16.40 -3.76 7.21
CA SER A 199 -16.22 -4.51 5.95
C SER A 199 -17.22 -4.14 4.85
N LYS A 200 -18.31 -3.45 5.19
CA LYS A 200 -19.33 -2.93 4.27
C LYS A 200 -19.84 -1.57 4.81
N PRO A 201 -20.30 -0.66 3.92
CA PRO A 201 -20.26 -0.77 2.46
C PRO A 201 -18.84 -0.56 1.90
N GLN A 202 -18.61 -1.00 0.66
CA GLN A 202 -17.37 -0.76 -0.08
C GLN A 202 -17.68 0.02 -1.36
N LEU A 203 -16.77 0.93 -1.71
CA LEU A 203 -16.75 1.60 -3.02
C LEU A 203 -16.21 0.63 -4.07
N PRO A 204 -16.68 0.72 -5.32
CA PRO A 204 -16.08 -0.01 -6.43
C PRO A 204 -14.59 0.29 -6.55
N TYR A 205 -13.82 -0.69 -6.99
CA TYR A 205 -12.40 -0.48 -7.28
C TYR A 205 -12.24 0.58 -8.37
N PHE A 206 -11.35 1.53 -8.14
CA PHE A 206 -10.94 2.52 -9.12
C PHE A 206 -9.46 2.85 -8.93
N ARG A 207 -8.75 3.07 -10.04
CA ARG A 207 -7.33 3.41 -10.07
C ARG A 207 -7.09 4.54 -11.05
N LEU A 208 -6.34 5.54 -10.61
CA LEU A 208 -5.85 6.61 -11.47
C LEU A 208 -4.76 6.07 -12.42
N PRO A 209 -4.61 6.63 -13.63
CA PRO A 209 -3.53 6.27 -14.53
C PRO A 209 -2.16 6.38 -13.85
N GLY A 210 -1.29 5.40 -14.12
CA GLY A 210 0.11 5.42 -13.68
C GLY A 210 1.01 6.09 -14.70
N PHE A 211 2.19 6.54 -14.27
CA PHE A 211 3.22 7.04 -15.19
C PHE A 211 4.02 5.93 -15.87
N GLN A 212 3.98 4.70 -15.34
CA GLN A 212 4.64 3.55 -15.91
C GLN A 212 3.93 2.25 -15.52
N SER A 213 4.11 1.20 -16.32
CA SER A 213 3.81 -0.17 -15.93
C SER A 213 4.88 -0.72 -14.97
N ILE A 214 4.55 -1.81 -14.28
CA ILE A 214 5.53 -2.55 -13.47
C ILE A 214 6.54 -3.20 -14.42
N LYS A 215 7.82 -2.98 -14.15
CA LYS A 215 8.91 -3.60 -14.93
C LYS A 215 9.42 -4.84 -14.21
N ARG A 216 9.99 -5.76 -14.99
CA ARG A 216 10.71 -6.91 -14.43
C ARG A 216 11.80 -6.40 -13.48
N ASN A 217 11.92 -7.09 -12.36
CA ASN A 217 12.79 -6.81 -11.23
C ASN A 217 12.53 -5.50 -10.48
N ASP A 218 11.42 -4.79 -10.74
CA ASP A 218 11.00 -3.69 -9.86
C ASP A 218 10.66 -4.23 -8.46
N ILE A 219 11.02 -3.47 -7.42
CA ILE A 219 10.45 -3.68 -6.09
C ILE A 219 9.03 -3.11 -6.09
N VAL A 220 8.07 -3.89 -5.58
CA VAL A 220 6.65 -3.55 -5.58
C VAL A 220 6.10 -3.70 -4.16
N VAL A 221 5.37 -2.68 -3.70
CA VAL A 221 4.50 -2.80 -2.52
C VAL A 221 3.11 -3.17 -2.98
N PHE A 222 2.51 -4.14 -2.31
CA PHE A 222 1.20 -4.68 -2.65
C PHE A 222 0.48 -5.20 -1.41
N SER A 223 -0.84 -5.31 -1.51
CA SER A 223 -1.69 -5.95 -0.53
C SER A 223 -1.58 -7.47 -0.62
N TRP A 224 -1.26 -8.13 0.49
CA TRP A 224 -1.04 -9.57 0.56
C TRP A 224 -2.28 -10.36 0.10
N PRO A 225 -2.22 -11.13 -1.01
CA PRO A 225 -3.44 -11.62 -1.65
C PRO A 225 -4.27 -12.62 -0.85
N VAL A 226 -3.61 -13.43 -0.02
CA VAL A 226 -4.23 -14.45 0.82
C VAL A 226 -4.44 -14.01 2.27
N ASP A 227 -4.35 -12.71 2.57
CA ASP A 227 -4.51 -12.22 3.95
C ASP A 227 -5.92 -12.50 4.50
N THR A 228 -5.96 -13.31 5.55
CA THR A 228 -7.14 -13.61 6.35
C THR A 228 -6.97 -13.27 7.82
N LEU A 229 -5.84 -12.73 8.27
CA LEU A 229 -5.57 -12.53 9.71
C LEU A 229 -6.32 -11.33 10.28
N ILE A 230 -6.74 -11.30 11.54
CA ILE A 230 -7.32 -10.06 12.12
C ILE A 230 -6.22 -9.03 12.42
N ASP A 231 -5.05 -9.50 12.83
CA ASP A 231 -3.87 -8.70 13.15
C ASP A 231 -2.62 -9.47 12.71
N ILE A 232 -1.76 -8.85 11.90
CA ILE A 232 -0.54 -9.48 11.39
C ILE A 232 0.67 -9.28 12.31
N ARG A 233 0.54 -8.46 13.37
CA ARG A 233 1.68 -8.16 14.25
C ARG A 233 2.17 -9.44 14.94
N PRO A 234 3.50 -9.63 15.06
CA PRO A 234 4.06 -10.73 15.83
C PRO A 234 3.43 -10.83 17.23
N ALA A 235 3.18 -12.06 17.70
CA ALA A 235 2.44 -12.40 18.93
C ALA A 235 0.90 -12.18 18.92
N HIS A 236 0.34 -11.59 17.87
CA HIS A 236 -1.11 -11.32 17.75
C HIS A 236 -1.74 -11.88 16.47
N MET A 237 -1.10 -12.84 15.82
CA MET A 237 -1.63 -13.49 14.62
C MET A 237 -2.74 -14.48 14.98
N TYR A 238 -4.01 -14.06 14.83
CA TYR A 238 -5.18 -14.91 15.08
C TYR A 238 -6.37 -14.58 14.17
N GLY A 239 -7.33 -15.51 14.16
CA GLY A 239 -8.61 -15.37 13.50
C GLY A 239 -8.55 -15.52 11.97
N SER A 240 -9.74 -15.60 11.36
CA SER A 240 -9.92 -15.59 9.92
C SER A 240 -11.00 -14.57 9.55
N VAL A 241 -10.63 -13.57 8.77
CA VAL A 241 -11.49 -12.51 8.27
C VAL A 241 -11.24 -12.29 6.80
N ARG A 242 -12.32 -12.15 6.04
CA ARG A 242 -12.25 -11.64 4.68
C ARG A 242 -12.07 -10.13 4.69
N LYS A 243 -10.91 -9.65 4.22
CA LYS A 243 -10.58 -8.23 4.19
C LYS A 243 -10.91 -7.57 2.84
N PRO A 244 -11.38 -6.31 2.83
CA PRO A 244 -11.29 -5.44 1.67
C PRO A 244 -9.84 -5.35 1.17
N ILE A 245 -9.64 -5.20 -0.15
CA ILE A 245 -8.31 -5.17 -0.76
C ILE A 245 -7.42 -4.09 -0.13
N ASP A 246 -7.96 -2.90 0.11
CA ASP A 246 -7.23 -1.76 0.70
C ASP A 246 -6.94 -1.92 2.20
N LYS A 247 -7.43 -2.98 2.83
CA LYS A 247 -7.24 -3.30 4.25
C LYS A 247 -6.40 -4.56 4.49
N LYS A 248 -6.09 -5.32 3.43
CA LYS A 248 -5.10 -6.40 3.50
C LYS A 248 -3.72 -5.86 3.86
N SER A 249 -2.96 -6.65 4.61
CA SER A 249 -1.60 -6.35 5.04
C SER A 249 -0.69 -6.05 3.86
N ASN A 250 0.21 -5.07 4.00
CA ASN A 250 1.09 -4.70 2.90
C ASN A 250 2.37 -5.53 2.94
N TYR A 251 2.77 -6.04 1.78
CA TYR A 251 4.03 -6.74 1.55
C TYR A 251 4.85 -5.97 0.53
N VAL A 252 6.16 -6.21 0.57
CA VAL A 252 7.11 -5.70 -0.42
C VAL A 252 7.98 -6.86 -0.91
N LYS A 253 8.09 -6.99 -2.23
CA LYS A 253 8.81 -8.07 -2.93
C LYS A 253 9.29 -7.57 -4.29
N ARG A 254 10.17 -8.32 -4.94
CA ARG A 254 10.65 -8.07 -6.30
C ARG A 254 9.73 -8.72 -7.33
N CYS A 255 9.32 -7.99 -8.34
CA CYS A 255 8.53 -8.51 -9.45
C CYS A 255 9.41 -9.29 -10.43
N VAL A 256 9.46 -10.61 -10.31
CA VAL A 256 10.30 -11.46 -11.17
C VAL A 256 9.55 -11.97 -12.40
N GLY A 257 8.22 -12.14 -12.31
CA GLY A 257 7.34 -12.52 -13.42
C GLY A 257 6.28 -11.45 -13.70
N LEU A 258 6.14 -11.12 -14.98
CA LEU A 258 5.19 -10.17 -15.56
C LEU A 258 4.03 -10.93 -16.24
N PRO A 259 2.90 -10.24 -16.51
CA PRO A 259 1.83 -10.79 -17.34
C PRO A 259 2.36 -11.36 -18.65
N GLY A 260 1.91 -12.56 -19.02
CA GLY A 260 2.29 -13.23 -20.26
C GLY A 260 3.54 -14.10 -20.18
N ASP A 261 4.33 -14.00 -19.10
CA ASP A 261 5.53 -14.80 -18.94
C ASP A 261 5.24 -16.28 -18.69
N SER A 262 6.14 -17.14 -19.17
CA SER A 262 6.37 -18.47 -18.60
C SER A 262 7.45 -18.36 -17.52
N LEU A 263 7.11 -18.64 -16.26
CA LEU A 263 8.02 -18.60 -15.11
C LEU A 263 8.36 -20.00 -14.63
N GLU A 264 9.63 -20.24 -14.36
CA GLU A 264 10.14 -21.48 -13.78
C GLU A 264 11.14 -21.14 -12.66
N VAL A 265 11.30 -22.03 -11.67
CA VAL A 265 12.39 -21.94 -10.69
C VAL A 265 13.22 -23.21 -10.76
N ARG A 266 14.54 -23.08 -10.90
CA ARG A 266 15.50 -24.20 -10.90
C ARG A 266 16.58 -23.92 -9.88
N ASP A 267 16.76 -24.83 -8.91
CA ASP A 267 17.74 -24.72 -7.82
C ASP A 267 17.74 -23.35 -7.14
N GLY A 268 16.54 -22.80 -6.93
CA GLY A 268 16.31 -21.52 -6.28
C GLY A 268 16.51 -20.30 -7.18
N TYR A 269 16.83 -20.43 -8.47
CA TYR A 269 16.93 -19.32 -9.44
C TYR A 269 15.70 -19.23 -10.34
N VAL A 270 15.29 -18.02 -10.67
CA VAL A 270 14.12 -17.78 -11.54
C VAL A 270 14.55 -17.77 -13.00
N TYR A 271 13.78 -18.47 -13.83
CA TYR A 271 13.87 -18.47 -15.27
C TYR A 271 12.57 -17.92 -15.85
N ILE A 272 12.68 -17.08 -16.87
CA ILE A 272 11.56 -16.48 -17.58
C ILE A 272 11.69 -16.85 -19.05
N ASN A 273 10.65 -17.47 -19.61
CA ASN A 273 10.63 -17.95 -20.99
C ASN A 273 11.85 -18.81 -21.34
N GLY A 274 12.31 -19.61 -20.37
CA GLY A 274 13.48 -20.49 -20.49
C GLY A 274 14.84 -19.84 -20.16
N GLU A 275 14.91 -18.51 -20.05
CA GLU A 275 16.14 -17.77 -19.79
C GLU A 275 16.30 -17.38 -18.31
N ARG A 276 17.52 -17.46 -17.77
CA ARG A 276 17.77 -17.09 -16.36
C ARG A 276 17.53 -15.59 -16.15
N ASN A 277 16.69 -15.24 -15.18
CA ASN A 277 16.38 -13.84 -14.87
C ASN A 277 17.63 -13.08 -14.44
N GLN A 278 17.94 -11.99 -15.14
CA GLN A 278 19.06 -11.10 -14.83
C GLN A 278 18.62 -10.06 -13.80
N LEU A 279 19.23 -10.10 -12.62
CA LEU A 279 18.92 -9.19 -11.53
C LEU A 279 19.80 -7.93 -11.59
N PRO A 280 19.30 -6.77 -11.12
CA PRO A 280 20.11 -5.56 -11.03
C PRO A 280 21.22 -5.74 -9.98
N ASP A 281 22.34 -5.01 -10.12
CA ASP A 281 23.53 -5.15 -9.26
C ASP A 281 23.24 -5.07 -7.75
N ARG A 282 22.24 -4.25 -7.38
CA ARG A 282 21.80 -4.03 -6.00
C ARG A 282 21.01 -5.22 -5.41
N ALA A 283 20.53 -6.13 -6.25
CA ALA A 283 19.84 -7.32 -5.81
C ALA A 283 20.86 -8.39 -5.41
N LYS A 284 20.98 -8.67 -4.12
CA LYS A 284 21.84 -9.76 -3.63
C LYS A 284 20.96 -10.90 -3.15
N LEU A 285 20.91 -11.96 -3.94
CA LEU A 285 20.16 -13.15 -3.55
C LEU A 285 20.79 -13.82 -2.35
N GLN A 286 19.95 -14.36 -1.47
CA GLN A 286 20.38 -15.14 -0.32
C GLN A 286 19.69 -16.50 -0.30
N PHE A 287 20.44 -17.51 0.12
CA PHE A 287 19.99 -18.90 0.25
C PHE A 287 20.36 -19.43 1.63
N SER A 288 19.72 -20.53 2.04
CA SER A 288 20.16 -21.27 3.22
C SER A 288 21.39 -22.11 2.90
N TYR A 289 22.27 -22.26 3.89
CA TYR A 289 23.45 -23.11 3.83
C TYR A 289 23.58 -23.96 5.09
N ARG A 290 24.06 -25.19 4.93
CA ARG A 290 24.62 -26.01 5.98
C ARG A 290 26.13 -25.86 5.92
N MET A 291 26.71 -25.33 6.99
CA MET A 291 28.14 -25.15 7.14
C MET A 291 28.69 -26.20 8.09
N ILE A 292 29.45 -27.15 7.56
CA ILE A 292 30.12 -28.19 8.36
C ILE A 292 31.49 -27.66 8.77
N THR A 293 31.71 -27.56 10.08
CA THR A 293 32.98 -27.08 10.65
C THR A 293 33.09 -27.44 12.12
N ASN A 294 34.33 -27.63 12.57
CA ASN A 294 34.67 -27.79 13.99
C ASN A 294 34.97 -26.43 14.67
N GLU A 295 35.04 -25.33 13.91
CA GLU A 295 35.27 -24.00 14.46
C GLU A 295 34.06 -23.50 15.27
N ASN A 296 34.34 -22.80 16.37
CA ASN A 296 33.32 -22.04 17.08
C ASN A 296 33.35 -20.58 16.59
N ILE A 297 32.39 -20.24 15.73
CA ILE A 297 32.22 -18.89 15.19
C ILE A 297 31.10 -18.19 15.98
N SER A 298 31.41 -17.00 16.49
CA SER A 298 30.43 -16.19 17.22
C SER A 298 29.38 -15.58 16.29
N GLN A 299 28.16 -15.36 16.80
CA GLN A 299 27.10 -14.63 16.07
C GLN A 299 27.57 -13.25 15.58
N SER A 300 28.38 -12.56 16.39
CA SER A 300 28.96 -11.27 16.02
C SER A 300 29.90 -11.36 14.81
N THR A 301 30.60 -12.48 14.62
CA THR A 301 31.47 -12.69 13.47
C THR A 301 30.65 -12.89 12.19
N PHE A 302 29.59 -13.70 12.24
CA PHE A 302 28.65 -13.85 11.12
C PHE A 302 28.09 -12.50 10.67
N ILE A 303 27.60 -11.69 11.62
CA ILE A 303 27.00 -10.38 11.33
C ILE A 303 28.05 -9.37 10.85
N ASN A 304 29.14 -9.15 11.60
CA ASN A 304 30.04 -8.02 11.34
C ASN A 304 31.06 -8.28 10.23
N ARG A 305 31.45 -9.55 9.98
CA ARG A 305 32.48 -9.90 9.00
C ARG A 305 31.89 -10.45 7.70
N TYR A 306 30.84 -11.25 7.80
CA TYR A 306 30.24 -11.94 6.65
C TYR A 306 28.87 -11.37 6.28
N GLU A 307 28.37 -10.43 7.07
CA GLU A 307 27.08 -9.77 6.87
C GLU A 307 25.90 -10.76 6.87
N ILE A 308 26.02 -11.86 7.60
CA ILE A 308 24.92 -12.81 7.78
C ILE A 308 24.11 -12.36 8.99
N THR A 309 23.01 -11.67 8.70
CA THR A 309 22.19 -10.94 9.68
C THR A 309 21.06 -11.76 10.28
N ASP A 310 20.57 -12.74 9.54
CA ASP A 310 19.54 -13.66 10.01
C ASP A 310 20.15 -14.64 11.04
N GLY A 311 19.32 -15.09 11.99
CA GLY A 311 19.78 -15.87 13.13
C GLY A 311 20.42 -17.21 12.73
N VAL A 312 21.71 -17.38 13.02
CA VAL A 312 22.45 -18.61 12.70
C VAL A 312 22.20 -19.65 13.79
N GLY A 313 21.77 -20.84 13.38
CA GLY A 313 21.51 -21.97 14.28
C GLY A 313 22.66 -22.98 14.28
N ARG A 314 22.75 -23.83 15.30
CA ARG A 314 23.58 -25.04 15.27
C ARG A 314 22.83 -26.16 14.54
N LEU A 315 23.57 -26.99 13.81
CA LEU A 315 23.02 -28.24 13.27
C LEU A 315 22.70 -29.21 14.40
N ARG A 316 21.68 -30.07 14.20
CA ARG A 316 21.18 -30.98 15.24
C ARG A 316 22.23 -31.99 15.74
N ASP A 317 23.15 -32.37 14.87
CA ASP A 317 24.26 -33.28 15.14
C ASP A 317 25.52 -32.56 15.65
N ASN A 318 25.44 -31.25 15.89
CA ASN A 318 26.55 -30.37 16.27
C ASN A 318 27.74 -30.34 15.28
N SER A 319 27.56 -30.84 14.05
CA SER A 319 28.62 -30.87 13.03
C SER A 319 28.96 -29.49 12.43
N GLY A 320 28.22 -28.46 12.84
CA GLY A 320 28.43 -27.08 12.39
C GLY A 320 27.19 -26.21 12.58
N TYR A 321 26.87 -25.41 11.56
CA TYR A 321 25.84 -24.37 11.62
C TYR A 321 24.86 -24.45 10.45
N TYR A 322 23.61 -24.06 10.74
CA TYR A 322 22.60 -23.75 9.74
C TYR A 322 22.50 -22.23 9.59
N LEU A 323 22.77 -21.74 8.38
CA LEU A 323 22.66 -20.34 8.02
C LEU A 323 21.37 -20.19 7.21
N PRO A 324 20.31 -19.55 7.74
CA PRO A 324 19.02 -19.46 7.05
C PRO A 324 19.04 -18.53 5.82
N ALA A 325 20.02 -17.62 5.76
CA ALA A 325 20.19 -16.69 4.65
C ALA A 325 21.63 -16.21 4.58
N ALA A 326 22.31 -16.50 3.46
CA ALA A 326 23.60 -15.94 3.12
C ALA A 326 23.68 -15.70 1.61
N THR A 327 24.40 -14.66 1.19
CA THR A 327 24.73 -14.49 -0.23
C THR A 327 25.80 -15.51 -0.65
N GLU A 328 25.92 -15.77 -1.94
CA GLU A 328 26.97 -16.67 -2.46
C GLU A 328 28.36 -16.11 -2.12
N GLU A 329 28.57 -14.80 -2.26
CA GLU A 329 29.84 -14.17 -1.92
C GLU A 329 30.16 -14.28 -0.42
N ALA A 330 29.15 -14.21 0.46
CA ALA A 330 29.33 -14.43 1.89
C ALA A 330 29.69 -15.89 2.19
N ALA A 331 29.03 -16.84 1.52
CA ALA A 331 29.32 -18.27 1.64
C ALA A 331 30.72 -18.62 1.13
N ASP A 332 31.16 -18.06 0.00
CA ASP A 332 32.49 -18.26 -0.57
C ASP A 332 33.58 -17.70 0.35
N ARG A 333 33.37 -16.49 0.88
CA ARG A 333 34.29 -15.88 1.87
C ARG A 333 34.39 -16.70 3.16
N LEU A 334 33.32 -17.39 3.57
CA LEU A 334 33.34 -18.30 4.71
C LEU A 334 34.07 -19.61 4.38
N GLY A 335 33.76 -20.22 3.23
CA GLY A 335 34.34 -21.49 2.77
C GLY A 335 35.85 -21.40 2.49
N ASN A 336 36.33 -20.24 2.06
CA ASN A 336 37.76 -20.00 1.79
C ASN A 336 38.66 -19.90 3.04
N ARG A 337 38.13 -20.18 4.25
CA ARG A 337 38.92 -20.38 5.46
C ARG A 337 39.69 -21.71 5.42
N GLN A 338 40.79 -21.75 4.67
CA GLN A 338 41.85 -22.77 4.71
C GLN A 338 41.36 -24.24 4.79
N GLY A 339 40.27 -24.58 4.09
CA GLY A 339 39.77 -25.97 4.00
C GLY A 339 39.12 -26.54 5.28
N GLN A 340 38.84 -25.72 6.30
CA GLN A 340 38.22 -26.17 7.57
C GLN A 340 36.69 -26.04 7.60
N VAL A 341 36.11 -25.56 6.51
CA VAL A 341 34.68 -25.23 6.40
C VAL A 341 34.15 -25.80 5.09
N ASN A 342 33.16 -26.69 5.17
CA ASN A 342 32.42 -27.17 4.00
C ASN A 342 31.05 -26.48 3.94
N MET A 343 30.82 -25.69 2.89
CA MET A 343 29.58 -24.96 2.66
C MET A 343 28.68 -25.73 1.69
N ILE A 344 27.51 -26.14 2.17
CA ILE A 344 26.52 -26.88 1.38
C ILE A 344 25.28 -26.01 1.25
N LYS A 345 24.93 -25.58 0.03
CA LYS A 345 23.68 -24.87 -0.22
C LYS A 345 22.51 -25.83 0.02
N ASP A 346 21.54 -25.40 0.82
CA ASP A 346 20.44 -26.26 1.27
C ASP A 346 19.28 -26.22 0.27
N ILE A 347 19.47 -26.85 -0.88
CA ILE A 347 18.50 -26.93 -1.98
C ILE A 347 17.66 -28.21 -1.86
N THR A 348 16.34 -28.08 -1.93
CA THR A 348 15.42 -29.21 -2.05
C THR A 348 15.45 -29.78 -3.48
N PRO A 349 15.81 -31.05 -3.67
CA PRO A 349 15.84 -31.68 -5.00
C PRO A 349 14.52 -31.59 -5.77
N LYS A 350 14.61 -31.48 -7.10
CA LYS A 350 13.43 -31.52 -7.99
C LYS A 350 12.66 -32.84 -7.80
N GLY A 351 11.33 -32.75 -7.73
CA GLY A 351 10.44 -33.90 -7.58
C GLY A 351 10.05 -34.22 -6.12
N ILE A 352 10.69 -33.57 -5.15
CA ILE A 352 10.23 -33.60 -3.75
C ILE A 352 9.27 -32.42 -3.55
N ALA A 353 8.02 -32.69 -3.19
CA ALA A 353 6.99 -31.67 -3.06
C ALA A 353 6.98 -31.04 -1.66
N ASP A 354 6.81 -29.71 -1.61
CA ASP A 354 6.50 -29.00 -0.37
C ASP A 354 4.97 -28.73 -0.31
N ASN A 355 4.32 -29.11 0.79
CA ASN A 355 2.86 -28.98 0.91
C ASN A 355 2.38 -27.51 1.06
N ASP A 356 3.28 -26.58 1.42
CA ASP A 356 3.01 -25.15 1.58
C ASP A 356 3.35 -24.33 0.33
N ILE A 357 3.64 -25.01 -0.79
CA ILE A 357 4.05 -24.39 -2.04
C ILE A 357 2.91 -24.47 -3.08
N PHE A 358 2.64 -23.32 -3.70
CA PHE A 358 1.63 -23.17 -4.74
C PHE A 358 1.92 -24.10 -5.94
N PRO A 359 0.91 -24.79 -6.52
CA PRO A 359 -0.54 -24.58 -6.35
C PRO A 359 -1.23 -25.48 -5.31
N TYR A 360 -0.49 -26.10 -4.39
CA TYR A 360 -1.02 -27.02 -3.36
C TYR A 360 -1.76 -28.24 -3.94
N ALA A 361 -1.26 -28.77 -5.05
CA ALA A 361 -1.79 -29.98 -5.68
C ALA A 361 -0.74 -31.09 -5.61
N ALA A 362 -1.09 -32.25 -5.06
CA ALA A 362 -0.18 -33.38 -4.88
C ALA A 362 0.40 -33.91 -6.22
N SER A 363 -0.30 -33.70 -7.33
CA SER A 363 0.16 -34.04 -8.69
C SER A 363 1.27 -33.13 -9.22
N ILE A 364 1.56 -32.02 -8.55
CA ILE A 364 2.52 -31.01 -8.99
C ILE A 364 3.60 -30.89 -7.90
N PRO A 365 4.72 -31.63 -8.01
CA PRO A 365 5.72 -31.72 -6.95
C PRO A 365 6.66 -30.51 -6.95
N ASN A 366 6.08 -29.30 -6.87
CA ASN A 366 6.83 -28.07 -6.69
C ASN A 366 7.36 -28.00 -5.25
N ASN A 367 8.54 -27.41 -5.10
CA ASN A 367 9.09 -27.01 -3.83
C ASN A 367 9.66 -25.59 -3.91
N ARG A 368 10.15 -25.09 -2.78
CA ARG A 368 10.67 -23.72 -2.66
C ARG A 368 11.78 -23.39 -3.68
N ASP A 369 12.53 -24.39 -4.13
CA ASP A 369 13.72 -24.25 -4.98
C ASP A 369 13.48 -24.71 -6.41
N ASN A 370 12.46 -25.52 -6.64
CA ASN A 370 12.15 -26.11 -7.93
C ASN A 370 10.65 -25.98 -8.22
N PHE A 371 10.32 -25.11 -9.18
CA PHE A 371 8.97 -24.92 -9.70
C PHE A 371 8.95 -25.30 -11.17
N ALA A 372 7.99 -26.15 -11.55
CA ALA A 372 7.70 -26.39 -12.96
C ALA A 372 7.28 -25.08 -13.67
N PRO A 373 7.46 -24.98 -15.00
CA PRO A 373 7.01 -23.82 -15.77
C PRO A 373 5.52 -23.53 -15.55
N ILE A 374 5.20 -22.30 -15.18
CA ILE A 374 3.84 -21.79 -15.03
C ILE A 374 3.63 -20.57 -15.92
N TYR A 375 2.41 -20.41 -16.43
CA TYR A 375 2.02 -19.19 -17.14
C TYR A 375 1.57 -18.12 -16.14
N ILE A 376 2.08 -16.89 -16.27
CA ILE A 376 1.62 -15.75 -15.49
C ILE A 376 0.46 -15.07 -16.24
N PRO A 377 -0.76 -15.05 -15.67
CA PRO A 377 -1.93 -14.53 -16.39
C PRO A 377 -1.84 -13.07 -16.82
N GLU A 378 -2.36 -12.80 -18.02
CA GLU A 378 -2.40 -11.48 -18.67
C GLU A 378 -3.84 -11.10 -18.99
N GLN A 379 -4.19 -9.83 -18.78
CA GLN A 379 -5.53 -9.34 -19.07
C GLN A 379 -5.93 -9.61 -20.53
N GLY A 380 -7.12 -10.18 -20.72
CA GLY A 380 -7.68 -10.49 -22.04
C GLY A 380 -7.15 -11.79 -22.66
N LYS A 381 -6.18 -12.46 -22.04
CA LYS A 381 -5.69 -13.77 -22.52
C LYS A 381 -6.60 -14.90 -22.05
N THR A 382 -6.83 -15.86 -22.94
CA THR A 382 -7.58 -17.10 -22.67
C THR A 382 -6.62 -18.27 -22.45
N VAL A 383 -6.93 -19.12 -21.46
CA VAL A 383 -6.23 -20.38 -21.20
C VAL A 383 -7.21 -21.54 -21.13
N ALA A 384 -6.74 -22.75 -21.45
CA ALA A 384 -7.52 -23.97 -21.28
C ALA A 384 -7.71 -24.32 -19.79
N ILE A 385 -8.93 -24.71 -19.44
CA ILE A 385 -9.32 -25.15 -18.10
C ILE A 385 -9.50 -26.66 -18.10
N THR A 386 -8.66 -27.34 -17.32
CA THR A 386 -8.69 -28.79 -17.10
C THR A 386 -8.51 -29.08 -15.60
N PRO A 387 -8.78 -30.31 -15.12
CA PRO A 387 -8.48 -30.69 -13.75
C PRO A 387 -7.01 -30.47 -13.35
N GLU A 388 -6.08 -30.50 -14.30
CA GLU A 388 -4.65 -30.28 -14.08
C GLU A 388 -4.28 -28.79 -14.05
N SER A 389 -4.95 -27.94 -14.84
CA SER A 389 -4.65 -26.50 -14.87
C SER A 389 -5.40 -25.71 -13.80
N ILE A 390 -6.57 -26.20 -13.36
CA ILE A 390 -7.43 -25.46 -12.42
C ILE A 390 -6.81 -25.18 -11.04
N PRO A 391 -5.90 -25.98 -10.46
CA PRO A 391 -5.24 -25.62 -9.19
C PRO A 391 -4.51 -24.28 -9.27
N PHE A 392 -3.98 -23.91 -10.44
CA PHE A 392 -3.31 -22.62 -10.63
C PHE A 392 -4.32 -21.46 -10.70
N TYR A 393 -5.47 -21.66 -11.31
CA TYR A 393 -6.39 -20.56 -11.67
C TYR A 393 -7.62 -20.46 -10.78
N LYS A 394 -7.94 -21.48 -9.97
CA LYS A 394 -9.13 -21.51 -9.11
C LYS A 394 -9.28 -20.24 -8.26
N ARG A 395 -8.19 -19.83 -7.58
CA ARG A 395 -8.20 -18.62 -6.74
C ARG A 395 -8.38 -17.34 -7.55
N ILE A 396 -7.83 -17.27 -8.77
CA ILE A 396 -8.05 -16.16 -9.69
C ILE A 396 -9.55 -16.02 -9.96
N ILE A 397 -10.18 -17.12 -10.36
CA ILE A 397 -11.58 -17.14 -10.78
C ILE A 397 -12.53 -16.89 -9.61
N GLU A 398 -12.35 -17.55 -8.47
CA GLU A 398 -13.25 -17.45 -7.32
C GLU A 398 -13.06 -16.18 -6.49
N VAL A 399 -11.81 -15.75 -6.30
CA VAL A 399 -11.48 -14.67 -5.37
C VAL A 399 -11.15 -13.37 -6.08
N TYR A 400 -10.11 -13.37 -6.92
CA TYR A 400 -9.56 -12.11 -7.46
C TYR A 400 -10.45 -11.50 -8.56
N GLU A 401 -11.00 -12.33 -9.44
CA GLU A 401 -11.94 -11.94 -10.52
C GLU A 401 -13.38 -12.37 -10.25
N GLY A 402 -13.57 -13.05 -9.11
CA GLY A 402 -14.86 -13.35 -8.52
C GLY A 402 -15.18 -12.32 -7.46
N TYR A 403 -15.15 -12.73 -6.19
CA TYR A 403 -15.64 -11.92 -5.09
C TYR A 403 -15.05 -10.51 -4.99
N GLU A 404 -13.76 -10.34 -5.21
CA GLU A 404 -13.10 -9.03 -5.08
C GLU A 404 -13.59 -8.06 -6.18
N MET A 405 -14.20 -8.57 -7.25
CA MET A 405 -14.92 -7.82 -8.28
C MET A 405 -16.45 -7.82 -8.08
N GLY A 406 -16.95 -8.34 -6.95
CA GLY A 406 -18.39 -8.50 -6.69
C GLY A 406 -19.03 -9.72 -7.39
N LEU A 407 -18.18 -10.59 -7.95
CA LEU A 407 -18.46 -11.92 -8.52
C LEU A 407 -18.86 -12.95 -7.47
N ASP A 408 -19.91 -13.75 -7.65
CA ASP A 408 -20.02 -15.03 -6.92
C ASP A 408 -19.65 -16.16 -7.87
N ASN A 409 -18.36 -16.52 -7.85
CA ASN A 409 -17.78 -17.54 -8.72
C ASN A 409 -17.40 -18.74 -7.86
N THR A 410 -17.86 -19.92 -8.24
CA THR A 410 -17.55 -21.20 -7.61
C THR A 410 -17.06 -22.18 -8.66
N ILE A 411 -15.88 -22.73 -8.45
CA ILE A 411 -15.28 -23.77 -9.28
C ILE A 411 -15.47 -25.13 -8.63
N ALA A 412 -16.04 -26.07 -9.39
CA ALA A 412 -16.11 -27.48 -9.01
C ALA A 412 -15.42 -28.36 -10.05
N VAL A 413 -14.81 -29.46 -9.60
CA VAL A 413 -14.13 -30.45 -10.45
C VAL A 413 -14.82 -31.79 -10.24
N ASN A 414 -15.40 -32.34 -11.31
CA ASN A 414 -16.15 -33.59 -11.31
C ASN A 414 -15.50 -34.56 -12.30
N GLY A 415 -14.54 -35.35 -11.84
CA GLY A 415 -13.76 -36.23 -12.70
C GLY A 415 -12.94 -35.42 -13.72
N SER A 416 -13.27 -35.56 -15.00
CA SER A 416 -12.61 -34.84 -16.11
C SER A 416 -13.22 -33.46 -16.40
N GLU A 417 -14.36 -33.11 -15.81
CA GLU A 417 -15.06 -31.86 -16.08
C GLU A 417 -14.78 -30.81 -14.99
N VAL A 418 -14.58 -29.56 -15.42
CA VAL A 418 -14.54 -28.38 -14.54
C VAL A 418 -15.76 -27.52 -14.82
N THR A 419 -16.45 -27.09 -13.77
CA THR A 419 -17.62 -26.21 -13.89
C THR A 419 -17.38 -24.87 -13.19
N LEU A 420 -17.93 -23.79 -13.75
CA LEU A 420 -18.02 -22.47 -13.14
C LEU A 420 -19.50 -22.15 -12.88
N ASN A 421 -19.87 -22.02 -11.62
CA ASN A 421 -21.25 -21.80 -11.18
C ASN A 421 -22.22 -22.87 -11.73
N GLY A 422 -21.75 -24.13 -11.79
CA GLY A 422 -22.52 -25.27 -12.29
C GLY A 422 -22.52 -25.46 -13.81
N ASN A 423 -21.98 -24.50 -14.58
CA ASN A 423 -21.87 -24.63 -16.03
C ASN A 423 -20.47 -25.16 -16.41
N PRO A 424 -20.35 -26.19 -17.27
CA PRO A 424 -19.07 -26.67 -17.76
C PRO A 424 -18.27 -25.58 -18.46
N ILE A 425 -16.96 -25.53 -18.18
CA ILE A 425 -16.02 -24.62 -18.85
C ILE A 425 -14.79 -25.38 -19.33
N THR A 426 -14.32 -25.03 -20.53
CA THR A 426 -13.09 -25.58 -21.12
C THR A 426 -12.00 -24.53 -21.25
N GLU A 427 -12.33 -23.26 -21.04
CA GLU A 427 -11.42 -22.13 -21.13
C GLU A 427 -11.82 -20.99 -20.19
N TYR A 428 -10.87 -20.10 -19.89
CA TYR A 428 -11.11 -18.90 -19.09
C TYR A 428 -10.30 -17.72 -19.62
N THR A 429 -10.94 -16.56 -19.74
CA THR A 429 -10.31 -15.30 -20.15
C THR A 429 -10.12 -14.40 -18.94
N PHE A 430 -8.87 -14.04 -18.66
CA PHE A 430 -8.53 -13.20 -17.50
C PHE A 430 -8.97 -11.75 -17.68
N LYS A 431 -9.46 -11.13 -16.61
CA LYS A 431 -9.98 -9.76 -16.57
C LYS A 431 -8.96 -8.74 -16.11
N GLN A 432 -7.83 -9.16 -15.54
CA GLN A 432 -6.75 -8.27 -15.12
C GLN A 432 -5.36 -8.93 -15.24
N ASP A 433 -4.33 -8.10 -15.12
CA ASP A 433 -2.94 -8.53 -15.08
C ASP A 433 -2.53 -9.15 -13.74
N TYR A 434 -1.62 -10.12 -13.81
CA TYR A 434 -1.06 -10.81 -12.65
C TYR A 434 0.46 -10.76 -12.64
N TYR A 435 1.03 -10.80 -11.44
CA TYR A 435 2.47 -10.69 -11.22
C TYR A 435 2.98 -11.79 -10.30
N TRP A 436 4.22 -12.20 -10.53
CA TRP A 436 4.94 -13.10 -9.64
C TRP A 436 5.97 -12.31 -8.84
N LEU A 437 5.71 -12.13 -7.55
CA LEU A 437 6.54 -11.31 -6.67
C LEU A 437 7.30 -12.19 -5.67
N MET A 438 8.63 -12.15 -5.69
CA MET A 438 9.53 -12.99 -4.88
C MET A 438 10.46 -12.17 -3.99
N GLY A 439 10.91 -12.75 -2.87
CA GLY A 439 11.94 -12.16 -2.03
C GLY A 439 13.34 -12.41 -2.61
N ASP A 440 14.27 -11.52 -2.27
CA ASP A 440 15.68 -11.70 -2.61
C ASP A 440 16.33 -12.69 -1.63
N ASN A 441 15.80 -12.76 -0.40
CA ASN A 441 16.12 -13.81 0.56
C ASN A 441 15.30 -15.06 0.26
N ARG A 442 15.80 -15.92 -0.63
CA ARG A 442 15.03 -17.01 -1.28
C ARG A 442 14.53 -18.05 -0.31
N HIS A 443 15.25 -18.36 0.76
CA HIS A 443 14.81 -19.37 1.72
C HIS A 443 14.12 -18.78 2.96
N ASN A 444 14.27 -17.47 3.21
CA ASN A 444 13.58 -16.76 4.28
C ASN A 444 12.61 -15.68 3.75
N SER A 445 11.76 -16.08 2.81
CA SER A 445 10.73 -15.22 2.22
C SER A 445 9.45 -16.00 1.98
N GLN A 446 8.40 -15.63 2.69
CA GLN A 446 7.04 -15.98 2.30
C GLN A 446 6.67 -15.06 1.12
N ASP A 447 6.51 -15.62 -0.08
CA ASP A 447 6.28 -14.89 -1.31
C ASP A 447 5.37 -15.64 -2.29
N ALA A 448 5.32 -15.24 -3.57
CA ALA A 448 4.42 -15.85 -4.56
C ALA A 448 4.56 -17.38 -4.68
N ARG A 449 5.70 -17.97 -4.32
CA ARG A 449 5.83 -19.43 -4.23
C ARG A 449 4.90 -20.04 -3.19
N ALA A 450 4.61 -19.31 -2.12
CA ALA A 450 3.77 -19.76 -1.01
C ALA A 450 2.30 -19.39 -1.15
N TRP A 451 1.88 -18.55 -2.11
CA TRP A 451 0.47 -18.12 -2.27
C TRP A 451 -0.01 -17.88 -3.70
N GLY A 452 0.86 -18.04 -4.69
CA GLY A 452 0.58 -17.82 -6.10
C GLY A 452 0.59 -16.35 -6.51
N TYR A 453 -0.24 -16.04 -7.50
CA TYR A 453 -0.23 -14.78 -8.23
C TYR A 453 -0.66 -13.57 -7.38
N VAL A 454 -0.08 -12.41 -7.69
CA VAL A 454 -0.49 -11.10 -7.16
C VAL A 454 -1.29 -10.36 -8.23
N PRO A 455 -2.59 -10.12 -8.05
CA PRO A 455 -3.40 -9.38 -9.02
C PRO A 455 -3.04 -7.90 -9.04
N TYR A 456 -3.19 -7.24 -10.20
CA TYR A 456 -2.88 -5.82 -10.35
C TYR A 456 -3.67 -4.90 -9.40
N ASN A 457 -4.93 -5.24 -9.09
CA ASN A 457 -5.75 -4.50 -8.13
C ASN A 457 -5.16 -4.47 -6.69
N HIS A 458 -4.23 -5.36 -6.36
CA HIS A 458 -3.52 -5.39 -5.08
C HIS A 458 -2.28 -4.50 -5.03
N VAL A 459 -1.75 -4.06 -6.17
CA VAL A 459 -0.54 -3.23 -6.22
C VAL A 459 -0.78 -1.90 -5.51
N VAL A 460 0.10 -1.52 -4.59
CA VAL A 460 0.03 -0.24 -3.87
C VAL A 460 0.91 0.81 -4.52
N GLY A 461 2.15 0.46 -4.86
CA GLY A 461 3.09 1.42 -5.45
C GLY A 461 4.54 0.93 -5.51
N LYS A 462 5.40 1.83 -5.99
CA LYS A 462 6.84 1.61 -6.14
C LYS A 462 7.60 2.21 -4.96
N PRO A 463 8.38 1.45 -4.17
CA PRO A 463 9.38 2.03 -3.29
C PRO A 463 10.39 2.81 -4.12
N VAL A 464 10.54 4.10 -3.84
CA VAL A 464 11.45 4.98 -4.59
C VAL A 464 12.63 5.43 -3.76
N PHE A 465 12.47 5.52 -2.44
CA PHE A 465 13.42 6.20 -1.58
C PHE A 465 13.47 5.63 -0.16
N VAL A 466 14.66 5.42 0.38
CA VAL A 466 14.91 5.15 1.81
C VAL A 466 15.19 6.49 2.48
N TRP A 467 14.22 7.02 3.22
CA TRP A 467 14.39 8.32 3.88
C TRP A 467 15.10 8.20 5.23
N PHE A 468 15.03 7.03 5.87
CA PHE A 468 15.73 6.73 7.11
C PHE A 468 16.04 5.24 7.25
N SER A 469 17.03 4.87 8.05
CA SER A 469 17.39 3.47 8.28
C SER A 469 18.01 3.27 9.66
N LEU A 470 17.49 2.28 10.39
CA LEU A 470 17.94 1.89 11.73
C LEU A 470 18.38 0.43 11.76
N ASP A 471 19.55 0.18 12.30
CA ASP A 471 20.05 -1.16 12.58
C ASP A 471 19.45 -1.69 13.89
N PRO A 472 18.65 -2.76 13.87
CA PRO A 472 18.13 -3.37 15.09
C PRO A 472 19.21 -4.10 15.91
N ASN A 473 20.34 -4.46 15.30
CA ASN A 473 21.39 -5.26 15.95
C ASN A 473 22.39 -4.40 16.77
N LYS A 474 22.35 -3.08 16.63
CA LYS A 474 23.25 -2.15 17.33
C LYS A 474 22.60 -1.54 18.57
N LYS A 475 23.41 -1.27 19.60
CA LYS A 475 23.00 -0.57 20.83
C LYS A 475 23.30 0.93 20.75
N GLY A 476 22.42 1.74 21.35
CA GLY A 476 22.51 3.21 21.36
C GLY A 476 21.93 3.85 20.09
N PHE A 477 21.02 4.82 20.25
CA PHE A 477 20.23 5.37 19.14
C PHE A 477 21.09 5.88 17.97
N LEU A 478 22.14 6.68 18.25
CA LEU A 478 23.01 7.25 17.20
C LEU A 478 23.80 6.17 16.43
N ASN A 479 24.24 5.11 17.11
CA ASN A 479 25.00 4.02 16.49
C ASN A 479 24.12 3.11 15.62
N ARG A 480 22.80 3.14 15.83
CA ARG A 480 21.84 2.39 15.02
C ARG A 480 21.58 3.05 13.68
N ILE A 481 21.85 4.35 13.51
CA ILE A 481 21.55 5.04 12.26
C ILE A 481 22.52 4.56 11.17
N ARG A 482 21.98 3.97 10.09
CA ARG A 482 22.76 3.58 8.91
C ARG A 482 22.88 4.76 7.96
N TRP A 483 23.81 5.68 8.29
CA TRP A 483 23.94 6.97 7.59
C TRP A 483 24.13 6.81 6.08
N ASP A 484 24.86 5.79 5.64
CA ASP A 484 25.06 5.40 4.24
C ASP A 484 23.75 5.13 3.48
N ARG A 485 22.69 4.70 4.19
CA ARG A 485 21.36 4.43 3.61
C ARG A 485 20.37 5.58 3.73
N VAL A 486 20.62 6.52 4.63
CA VAL A 486 19.76 7.68 4.85
C VAL A 486 19.75 8.56 3.58
N PHE A 487 18.56 8.80 3.03
CA PHE A 487 18.33 9.50 1.77
C PHE A 487 18.90 8.79 0.52
N THR A 488 18.68 7.48 0.37
CA THR A 488 19.11 6.70 -0.81
C THR A 488 17.94 6.28 -1.70
N THR A 489 18.20 5.99 -2.98
CA THR A 489 17.18 5.41 -3.87
C THR A 489 17.03 3.91 -3.64
N VAL A 490 15.82 3.37 -3.78
CA VAL A 490 15.60 1.92 -3.68
C VAL A 490 16.03 1.21 -4.98
N GLY A 491 15.61 1.74 -6.12
CA GLY A 491 16.01 1.24 -7.45
C GLY A 491 17.17 2.02 -8.05
N GLY A 492 17.64 1.53 -9.21
CA GLY A 492 18.75 2.10 -9.98
C GLY A 492 19.94 1.14 -10.04
N ASP A 493 20.88 1.48 -10.91
CA ASP A 493 22.09 0.69 -11.16
C ASP A 493 23.25 1.14 -10.26
N GLY A 494 24.26 0.28 -10.12
CA GLY A 494 25.45 0.54 -9.32
C GLY A 494 25.21 0.68 -7.81
N GLU A 495 26.19 1.26 -7.13
CA GLU A 495 26.22 1.39 -5.66
C GLU A 495 25.16 2.37 -5.12
N LEU A 496 24.74 2.13 -3.88
CA LEU A 496 23.79 3.02 -3.18
C LEU A 496 24.44 4.38 -2.91
N THR A 497 23.85 5.44 -3.48
CA THR A 497 24.32 6.82 -3.28
C THR A 497 23.38 7.58 -2.35
N SER A 498 23.91 8.11 -1.23
CA SER A 498 23.16 8.93 -0.28
C SER A 498 23.09 10.39 -0.74
N TYR A 499 21.86 10.89 -0.86
CA TYR A 499 21.55 12.29 -1.20
C TYR A 499 21.41 13.19 0.03
N ARG A 500 21.79 12.73 1.22
CA ARG A 500 21.60 13.48 2.48
C ARG A 500 22.26 14.86 2.45
N TYR A 501 23.47 14.96 1.90
CA TYR A 501 24.20 16.23 1.84
C TYR A 501 23.58 17.20 0.82
N HIS A 502 23.11 16.69 -0.32
CA HIS A 502 22.34 17.48 -1.28
C HIS A 502 21.08 18.05 -0.63
N PHE A 503 20.35 17.22 0.13
CA PHE A 503 19.17 17.66 0.88
C PHE A 503 19.51 18.74 1.93
N LEU A 504 20.59 18.57 2.70
CA LEU A 504 21.04 19.56 3.67
C LEU A 504 21.45 20.88 3.02
N VAL A 505 22.13 20.85 1.87
CA VAL A 505 22.48 22.05 1.10
C VAL A 505 21.21 22.78 0.64
N VAL A 506 20.22 22.06 0.09
CA VAL A 506 18.94 22.65 -0.32
C VAL A 506 18.22 23.28 0.86
N LEU A 507 18.20 22.62 2.02
CA LEU A 507 17.62 23.18 3.25
C LEU A 507 18.35 24.45 3.70
N LEU A 508 19.68 24.44 3.72
CA LEU A 508 20.49 25.61 4.08
C LEU A 508 20.24 26.78 3.14
N LEU A 509 20.18 26.53 1.82
CA LEU A 509 19.83 27.55 0.83
C LEU A 509 18.42 28.09 1.04
N TYR A 510 17.44 27.23 1.32
CA TYR A 510 16.06 27.63 1.58
C TYR A 510 15.92 28.49 2.84
N PHE A 511 16.52 28.06 3.96
CA PHE A 511 16.49 28.83 5.21
C PHE A 511 17.30 30.12 5.10
N GLY A 512 18.46 30.09 4.45
CA GLY A 512 19.26 31.27 4.16
C GLY A 512 18.49 32.29 3.32
N PHE A 513 17.89 31.85 2.20
CA PHE A 513 17.05 32.71 1.36
C PHE A 513 15.88 33.31 2.14
N ASN A 514 15.17 32.52 2.94
CA ASN A 514 14.07 33.00 3.76
C ASN A 514 14.52 34.02 4.82
N PHE A 515 15.68 33.80 5.45
CA PHE A 515 16.28 34.73 6.39
C PHE A 515 16.60 36.07 5.73
N PHE A 516 17.31 36.07 4.60
CA PHE A 516 17.62 37.29 3.84
C PHE A 516 16.36 38.01 3.35
N ARG A 517 15.36 37.26 2.87
CA ARG A 517 14.08 37.83 2.42
C ARG A 517 13.32 38.52 3.56
N LYS A 518 13.29 37.93 4.76
CA LYS A 518 12.67 38.53 5.95
C LYS A 518 13.43 39.80 6.38
N LYS A 519 14.76 39.74 6.43
CA LYS A 519 15.62 40.89 6.76
C LYS A 519 15.39 42.07 5.80
N LYS A 520 15.34 41.81 4.49
CA LYS A 520 15.07 42.84 3.46
C LYS A 520 13.66 43.44 3.58
N LYS A 521 12.65 42.64 3.96
CA LYS A 521 11.29 43.16 4.24
C LYS A 521 11.24 44.03 5.49
N GLN A 522 12.03 43.72 6.52
CA GLN A 522 12.13 44.54 7.72
C GLN A 522 12.86 45.86 7.44
N GLN A 523 13.96 45.82 6.68
CA GLN A 523 14.70 47.02 6.24
C GLN A 523 13.93 47.94 5.27
N LYS A 524 12.88 47.43 4.62
CA LYS A 524 11.96 48.24 3.79
C LYS A 524 10.78 48.81 4.58
N LYS A 525 10.58 48.36 5.82
CA LYS A 525 9.49 48.79 6.72
C LYS A 525 9.98 49.74 7.82
N ALA A 526 11.26 49.66 8.18
CA ALA A 526 12.01 50.71 8.85
C ALA A 526 12.47 51.74 7.82
#